data_AF-A0A0F9HWB7-F1
#
_entry.id   AF-A0A0F9HWB7-F1
#
_cell.length_a   1.000
_cell.length_b   1.000
_cell.length_c   1.000
_cell.angle_alpha   90.00
_cell.angle_beta   90.00
_cell.angle_gamma   90.00
#
_symmetry.space_group_name_H-M   'P 1'
#
loop_
_entity.id
_entity.type
_entity.pdbx_description
1 polymer ?
#
loop_
_entity_poly.entity_id
_entity_poly.type
_entity_poly.pdbx_seq_one_letter_code
_entity_poly.pdbx_strand_id
1 'polypeptide(L)'
;MTAPPKKKFREIWTGKDGLKHMRVNYHEGQIRADKSTARYVIMLAGTQGGKTCYGPHWLYDRILETKVKGEDNDYLAITATFPLLKMKMVKEFRLLFENLLQLGVYKEADKLFLSHERYHGAELWRVIFGSATNPESIESATAKAAWLDEAGQRQFKREAWEAIERRLSIYEGRALFTTTLYCLGWLKTEIYDKAMTGDKTFEVISFDSMVNPLFPKDVYNRARATLPTWKFKMFYQGEYDNPAGQIYDAFNE
;
A
#
# COMPACT_ATOMS: atom_id res chain seq x y z
N MET A 1 8.27 -35.82 -4.70
CA MET A 1 7.12 -34.91 -4.88
C MET A 1 7.63 -33.59 -5.40
N THR A 2 7.26 -33.21 -6.63
CA THR A 2 7.55 -31.87 -7.18
C THR A 2 6.78 -30.84 -6.37
N ALA A 3 7.44 -29.75 -5.94
CA ALA A 3 6.76 -28.66 -5.26
C ALA A 3 5.58 -28.16 -6.13
N PRO A 4 4.42 -27.83 -5.54
CA PRO A 4 3.30 -27.31 -6.30
C PRO A 4 3.74 -26.04 -7.07
N PRO A 5 3.20 -25.81 -8.28
CA PRO A 5 3.57 -24.65 -9.08
C PRO A 5 3.26 -23.36 -8.30
N LYS A 6 4.24 -22.45 -8.27
CA LYS A 6 4.08 -21.15 -7.62
C LYS A 6 2.97 -20.38 -8.33
N LYS A 7 1.85 -20.14 -7.63
CA LYS A 7 0.72 -19.39 -8.17
C LYS A 7 1.12 -17.94 -8.42
N LYS A 8 0.74 -17.39 -9.59
CA LYS A 8 0.91 -15.97 -9.89
C LYS A 8 -0.12 -15.16 -9.11
N PHE A 9 0.22 -13.93 -8.76
CA PHE A 9 -0.70 -13.04 -8.05
C PHE A 9 -1.98 -12.77 -8.85
N ARG A 10 -1.86 -12.51 -10.16
CA ARG A 10 -2.98 -12.47 -11.12
C ARG A 10 -2.83 -13.60 -12.12
N GLU A 11 -3.87 -14.42 -12.25
CA GLU A 11 -4.03 -15.41 -13.31
C GLU A 11 -5.09 -14.89 -14.28
N ILE A 12 -4.73 -14.77 -15.55
CA ILE A 12 -5.61 -14.24 -16.60
C ILE A 12 -5.77 -15.33 -17.65
N TRP A 13 -7.01 -15.59 -18.05
CA TRP A 13 -7.32 -16.55 -19.11
C TRP A 13 -8.51 -16.06 -19.94
N THR A 14 -8.65 -16.59 -21.16
CA THR A 14 -9.86 -16.40 -21.96
C THR A 14 -10.79 -17.57 -21.69
N GLY A 15 -12.01 -17.28 -21.26
CA GLY A 15 -13.03 -18.28 -20.96
C GLY A 15 -13.59 -18.90 -22.23
N LYS A 16 -14.39 -19.95 -22.06
CA LYS A 16 -15.13 -20.57 -23.18
C LYS A 16 -16.16 -19.62 -23.81
N ASP A 17 -16.54 -18.58 -23.06
CA ASP A 17 -17.39 -17.46 -23.47
C ASP A 17 -16.65 -16.41 -24.31
N GLY A 18 -15.34 -16.57 -24.53
CA GLY A 18 -14.51 -15.59 -25.24
C GLY A 18 -14.16 -14.35 -24.40
N LEU A 19 -14.61 -14.28 -23.15
CA LEU A 19 -14.32 -13.18 -22.24
C LEU A 19 -12.98 -13.39 -21.55
N LYS A 20 -12.29 -12.30 -21.23
CA LYS A 20 -11.09 -12.35 -20.37
C LYS A 20 -11.53 -12.42 -18.91
N HIS A 21 -11.06 -13.45 -18.22
CA HIS A 21 -11.28 -13.65 -16.80
C HIS A 21 -9.98 -13.41 -16.04
N MET A 22 -10.10 -12.91 -14.82
CA MET A 22 -8.98 -12.72 -13.90
C MET A 22 -9.29 -13.37 -12.55
N ARG A 23 -8.34 -14.14 -12.03
CA ARG A 23 -8.31 -14.62 -10.64
C ARG A 23 -7.15 -13.95 -9.92
N VAL A 24 -7.44 -13.40 -8.76
CA VAL A 24 -6.43 -12.82 -7.87
C VAL A 24 -6.16 -13.82 -6.75
N ASN A 25 -4.90 -14.21 -6.58
CA ASN A 25 -4.47 -15.20 -5.60
C ASN A 25 -3.80 -14.49 -4.43
N TYR A 26 -4.60 -14.03 -3.47
CA TYR A 26 -4.09 -13.46 -2.23
C TYR A 26 -3.42 -14.53 -1.37
N HIS A 27 -2.24 -14.23 -0.85
CA HIS A 27 -1.65 -15.01 0.24
C HIS A 27 -2.23 -14.55 1.58
N GLU A 28 -1.93 -15.27 2.66
CA GLU A 28 -2.55 -15.06 3.98
C GLU A 28 -2.47 -13.60 4.48
N GLY A 29 -1.29 -12.97 4.41
CA GLY A 29 -1.12 -11.56 4.78
C GLY A 29 -2.01 -10.58 3.99
N GLN A 30 -2.21 -10.82 2.69
CA GLN A 30 -3.12 -10.02 1.86
C GLN A 30 -4.59 -10.30 2.21
N ILE A 31 -4.96 -11.56 2.44
CA ILE A 31 -6.32 -11.94 2.88
C ILE A 31 -6.69 -11.26 4.20
N ARG A 32 -5.75 -11.18 5.15
CA ARG A 32 -5.96 -10.46 6.41
C ARG A 32 -6.22 -8.97 6.16
N ALA A 33 -5.43 -8.34 5.29
CA ALA A 33 -5.61 -6.93 4.95
C ALA A 33 -6.92 -6.65 4.22
N ASP A 34 -7.36 -7.60 3.39
CA ASP A 34 -8.60 -7.53 2.62
C ASP A 34 -9.84 -7.60 3.51
N LYS A 35 -9.78 -8.47 4.54
CA LYS A 35 -10.86 -8.65 5.52
C LYS A 35 -10.91 -7.58 6.59
N SER A 36 -9.87 -6.77 6.73
CA SER A 36 -9.83 -5.72 7.75
C SER A 36 -10.95 -4.72 7.52
N THR A 37 -11.62 -4.32 8.61
CA THR A 37 -12.59 -3.22 8.63
C THR A 37 -12.06 -1.97 9.31
N ALA A 38 -10.80 -1.98 9.77
CA ALA A 38 -10.19 -0.83 10.41
C ALA A 38 -10.14 0.38 9.47
N ARG A 39 -10.19 1.58 10.06
CA ARG A 39 -10.07 2.83 9.30
C ARG A 39 -8.70 2.90 8.65
N TYR A 40 -7.65 2.55 9.38
CA TYR A 40 -6.28 2.57 8.91
C TYR A 40 -5.68 1.16 8.97
N VAL A 41 -5.36 0.59 7.81
CA VAL A 41 -4.80 -0.76 7.67
C VAL A 41 -3.32 -0.65 7.36
N ILE A 42 -2.46 -1.25 8.19
CA ILE A 42 -1.01 -1.10 8.11
C ILE A 42 -0.36 -2.44 7.77
N MET A 43 -0.03 -2.61 6.49
CA MET A 43 0.68 -3.78 5.99
C MET A 43 2.19 -3.58 6.13
N LEU A 44 2.76 -4.14 7.21
CA LEU A 44 4.19 -4.19 7.47
C LEU A 44 4.75 -5.51 6.93
N ALA A 45 5.27 -5.51 5.71
CA ALA A 45 5.76 -6.75 5.13
C ALA A 45 7.26 -6.75 4.90
N GLY A 46 7.82 -7.95 4.91
CA GLY A 46 9.12 -8.20 4.31
C GLY A 46 9.21 -7.73 2.85
N THR A 47 10.45 -7.57 2.39
CA THR A 47 10.77 -7.20 1.01
C THR A 47 10.11 -8.17 0.03
N GLN A 48 9.56 -7.62 -1.06
CA GLN A 48 8.80 -8.38 -2.06
C GLN A 48 7.64 -9.22 -1.50
N GLY A 49 7.09 -8.91 -0.33
CA GLY A 49 5.90 -9.58 0.22
C GLY A 49 4.58 -9.29 -0.52
N GLY A 50 4.58 -8.84 -1.77
CA GLY A 50 3.34 -8.62 -2.53
C GLY A 50 2.50 -7.40 -2.12
N LYS A 51 3.05 -6.46 -1.34
CA LYS A 51 2.31 -5.26 -0.90
C LYS A 51 1.89 -4.34 -2.06
N THR A 52 2.83 -4.02 -2.95
CA THR A 52 2.58 -3.06 -4.04
C THR A 52 1.60 -3.57 -5.09
N CYS A 53 1.54 -4.89 -5.36
CA CYS A 53 0.54 -5.43 -6.28
C CYS A 53 -0.86 -5.53 -5.66
N TYR A 54 -0.96 -5.60 -4.33
CA TYR A 54 -2.22 -5.61 -3.60
C TYR A 54 -2.86 -4.22 -3.51
N GLY A 55 -2.06 -3.16 -3.28
CA GLY A 55 -2.55 -1.79 -3.07
C GLY A 55 -3.61 -1.28 -4.07
N PRO A 56 -3.42 -1.44 -5.40
CA PRO A 56 -4.42 -1.03 -6.38
C PRO A 56 -5.75 -1.78 -6.28
N HIS A 57 -5.74 -3.07 -5.91
CA HIS A 57 -6.99 -3.83 -5.75
C HIS A 57 -7.77 -3.34 -4.53
N TRP A 58 -7.08 -3.16 -3.40
CA TRP A 58 -7.72 -2.60 -2.21
C TRP A 58 -8.33 -1.22 -2.48
N LEU A 59 -7.61 -0.36 -3.23
CA LEU A 59 -8.13 0.96 -3.59
C LEU A 59 -9.32 0.85 -4.56
N TYR A 60 -9.30 -0.09 -5.50
CA TYR A 60 -10.41 -0.36 -6.39
C TYR A 60 -11.68 -0.76 -5.62
N ASP A 61 -11.56 -1.62 -4.62
CA ASP A 61 -12.70 -2.01 -3.78
C ASP A 61 -13.27 -0.80 -3.02
N ARG A 62 -12.41 0.07 -2.47
CA ARG A 62 -12.86 1.33 -1.84
C ARG A 62 -13.57 2.24 -2.82
N ILE A 63 -13.09 2.33 -4.07
CA ILE A 63 -13.75 3.12 -5.12
C ILE A 63 -15.15 2.58 -5.39
N LEU A 64 -15.29 1.26 -5.58
CA LEU A 64 -16.59 0.64 -5.83
C LEU A 64 -17.57 0.82 -4.66
N GLU A 65 -17.08 0.74 -3.42
CA GLU A 65 -17.89 0.88 -2.21
C GLU A 65 -18.37 2.31 -1.96
N THR A 66 -17.58 3.31 -2.33
CA THR A 66 -17.79 4.70 -1.85
C THR A 66 -18.12 5.71 -2.93
N LYS A 67 -17.99 5.35 -4.22
CA LYS A 67 -18.34 6.27 -5.31
C LYS A 67 -19.85 6.56 -5.32
N VAL A 68 -20.22 7.82 -5.43
CA VAL A 68 -21.62 8.28 -5.46
C VAL A 68 -21.81 9.25 -6.63
N LYS A 69 -22.85 9.05 -7.43
CA LYS A 69 -23.16 9.97 -8.53
C LYS A 69 -23.52 11.35 -7.99
N GLY A 70 -22.96 12.40 -8.60
CA GLY A 70 -23.21 13.79 -8.22
C GLY A 70 -22.37 14.30 -7.06
N GLU A 71 -21.45 13.49 -6.52
CA GLU A 71 -20.45 13.91 -5.55
C GLU A 71 -19.04 13.90 -6.15
N ASP A 72 -18.12 14.62 -5.50
CA ASP A 72 -16.69 14.51 -5.78
C ASP A 72 -16.18 13.16 -5.24
N ASN A 73 -15.76 12.28 -6.14
CA ASN A 73 -15.25 10.95 -5.80
C ASN A 73 -13.73 10.90 -6.02
N ASP A 74 -13.01 11.55 -5.11
CA ASP A 74 -11.56 11.60 -5.12
C ASP A 74 -10.94 10.52 -4.23
N TYR A 75 -9.83 9.97 -4.71
CA TYR A 75 -9.06 8.93 -4.03
C TYR A 75 -7.58 9.25 -4.14
N LEU A 76 -6.79 8.88 -3.14
CA LEU A 76 -5.36 9.19 -3.10
C LEU A 76 -4.49 7.96 -3.32
N ALA A 77 -3.43 8.12 -4.10
CA ALA A 77 -2.37 7.15 -4.31
C ALA A 77 -1.02 7.86 -4.10
N ILE A 78 -0.49 7.78 -2.88
CA ILE A 78 0.70 8.52 -2.46
C ILE A 78 1.85 7.55 -2.21
N THR A 79 3.06 7.93 -2.58
CA THR A 79 4.27 7.19 -2.16
C THR A 79 5.33 8.12 -1.58
N ALA A 80 6.41 7.55 -1.05
CA ALA A 80 7.47 8.31 -0.38
C ALA A 80 8.16 9.33 -1.30
N THR A 81 8.44 9.01 -2.57
CA THR A 81 9.18 9.90 -3.49
C THR A 81 8.67 9.84 -4.95
N PHE A 82 8.88 10.91 -5.73
CA PHE A 82 8.50 10.94 -7.15
C PHE A 82 9.13 9.83 -8.01
N PRO A 83 10.43 9.46 -7.85
CA PRO A 83 10.99 8.31 -8.56
C PRO A 83 10.26 7.00 -8.24
N LEU A 84 9.96 6.73 -6.96
CA LEU A 84 9.21 5.54 -6.55
C LEU A 84 7.81 5.52 -7.17
N LEU A 85 7.16 6.69 -7.24
CA LEU A 85 5.84 6.86 -7.83
C LEU A 85 5.83 6.36 -9.28
N LYS A 86 6.72 6.89 -10.11
CA LYS A 86 6.79 6.54 -11.54
C LYS A 86 7.29 5.11 -11.78
N MET A 87 8.25 4.64 -10.98
CA MET A 87 8.91 3.37 -11.26
C MET A 87 8.08 2.15 -10.91
N LYS A 88 7.28 2.22 -9.83
CA LYS A 88 6.65 1.04 -9.25
C LYS A 88 5.15 1.22 -9.05
N MET A 89 4.74 2.27 -8.34
CA MET A 89 3.34 2.48 -7.96
C MET A 89 2.45 2.73 -9.19
N VAL A 90 2.81 3.70 -10.04
CA VAL A 90 2.03 4.04 -11.25
C VAL A 90 2.01 2.87 -12.23
N LYS A 91 3.11 2.14 -12.43
CA LYS A 91 3.14 0.98 -13.34
C LYS A 91 2.18 -0.12 -12.90
N GLU A 92 2.19 -0.45 -11.61
CA GLU A 92 1.34 -1.49 -11.05
C GLU A 92 -0.14 -1.06 -11.02
N PHE A 93 -0.40 0.22 -10.73
CA PHE A 93 -1.74 0.79 -10.82
C PHE A 93 -2.28 0.73 -12.26
N ARG A 94 -1.52 1.22 -13.24
CA ARG A 94 -1.91 1.23 -14.66
C ARG A 94 -2.11 -0.18 -15.20
N LEU A 95 -1.31 -1.15 -14.75
CA LEU A 95 -1.52 -2.56 -15.09
C LEU A 95 -2.94 -3.00 -14.71
N LEU A 96 -3.39 -2.73 -13.49
CA LEU A 96 -4.74 -3.10 -13.06
C LEU A 96 -5.81 -2.24 -13.74
N PHE A 97 -5.73 -0.92 -13.59
CA PHE A 97 -6.81 0.01 -13.93
C PHE A 97 -6.94 0.29 -15.43
N GLU A 98 -5.85 0.48 -16.17
CA GLU A 98 -5.90 0.75 -17.61
C GLU A 98 -5.86 -0.54 -18.43
N ASN A 99 -4.92 -1.44 -18.12
CA ASN A 99 -4.64 -2.56 -19.03
C ASN A 99 -5.56 -3.76 -18.80
N LEU A 100 -5.87 -4.09 -17.55
CA LEU A 100 -6.66 -5.27 -17.21
C LEU A 100 -8.15 -4.96 -17.09
N LEU A 101 -8.51 -3.91 -16.36
CA LEU A 101 -9.91 -3.55 -16.09
C LEU A 101 -10.45 -2.46 -17.02
N GLN A 102 -9.58 -1.74 -17.74
CA GLN A 102 -9.96 -0.69 -18.69
C GLN A 102 -10.93 0.36 -18.11
N LEU A 103 -10.70 0.79 -16.87
CA LEU A 103 -11.61 1.64 -16.09
C LEU A 103 -11.50 3.13 -16.41
N GLY A 104 -10.47 3.53 -17.15
CA GLY A 104 -10.11 4.94 -17.30
C GLY A 104 -8.74 5.13 -17.91
N VAL A 105 -8.22 6.36 -17.80
CA VAL A 105 -6.95 6.78 -18.38
C VAL A 105 -6.10 7.56 -17.38
N TYR A 106 -4.81 7.26 -17.34
CA TYR A 106 -3.81 7.98 -16.57
C TYR A 106 -3.28 9.18 -17.35
N LYS A 107 -3.43 10.37 -16.77
CA LYS A 107 -2.90 11.66 -17.24
C LYS A 107 -1.60 11.95 -16.51
N GLU A 108 -0.46 11.59 -17.13
CA GLU A 108 0.88 11.71 -16.53
C GLU A 108 1.24 13.15 -16.12
N ALA A 109 0.88 14.14 -16.94
CA ALA A 109 1.17 15.55 -16.66
C ALA A 109 0.48 16.04 -15.39
N ASP A 110 -0.79 15.66 -15.22
CA ASP A 110 -1.64 16.06 -14.10
C ASP A 110 -1.48 15.16 -12.87
N LYS A 111 -0.84 13.98 -13.05
CA LYS A 111 -0.74 12.91 -12.05
C LYS A 111 -2.12 12.46 -11.58
N LEU A 112 -3.05 12.33 -12.53
CA LEU A 112 -4.43 11.94 -12.29
C LEU A 112 -4.76 10.67 -13.07
N PHE A 113 -5.52 9.77 -12.47
CA PHE A 113 -6.27 8.77 -13.22
C PHE A 113 -7.73 9.21 -13.28
N LEU A 114 -8.29 9.25 -14.47
CA LEU A 114 -9.66 9.70 -14.73
C LEU A 114 -10.48 8.52 -15.24
N SER A 115 -11.61 8.25 -14.58
CA SER A 115 -12.50 7.15 -14.96
C SER A 115 -13.18 7.34 -16.31
N HIS A 116 -13.49 6.24 -16.99
CA HIS A 116 -14.35 6.25 -18.18
C HIS A 116 -15.83 6.37 -17.81
N GLU A 117 -16.21 5.98 -16.59
CA GLU A 117 -17.53 6.27 -16.05
C GLU A 117 -17.73 7.78 -15.97
N ARG A 118 -18.87 8.27 -16.44
CA ARG A 118 -19.19 9.70 -16.43
C ARG A 118 -20.53 9.99 -15.77
N TYR A 119 -20.64 11.18 -15.21
CA TYR A 119 -21.89 11.77 -14.72
C TYR A 119 -21.98 13.22 -15.21
N HIS A 120 -23.05 13.54 -15.94
CA HIS A 120 -23.22 14.84 -16.62
C HIS A 120 -22.00 15.31 -17.43
N GLY A 121 -21.32 14.38 -18.10
CA GLY A 121 -20.17 14.68 -18.97
C GLY A 121 -18.83 14.76 -18.25
N ALA A 122 -18.79 14.86 -16.91
CA ALA A 122 -17.57 14.77 -16.11
C ALA A 122 -17.27 13.33 -15.68
N GLU A 123 -16.01 13.01 -15.43
CA GLU A 123 -15.58 11.71 -14.90
C GLU A 123 -16.16 11.48 -13.50
N LEU A 124 -16.74 10.29 -13.28
CA LEU A 124 -17.47 9.98 -12.05
C LEU A 124 -16.53 9.95 -10.84
N TRP A 125 -15.31 9.44 -11.03
CA TRP A 125 -14.29 9.34 -9.99
C TRP A 125 -12.88 9.50 -10.58
N ARG A 126 -11.93 9.90 -9.72
CA ARG A 126 -10.52 10.04 -10.07
C ARG A 126 -9.59 9.60 -8.95
N VAL A 127 -8.38 9.18 -9.32
CA VAL A 127 -7.31 8.87 -8.36
C VAL A 127 -6.19 9.89 -8.55
N ILE A 128 -5.84 10.58 -7.48
CA ILE A 128 -4.82 11.63 -7.41
C ILE A 128 -3.52 11.01 -6.93
N PHE A 129 -2.46 11.17 -7.72
CA PHE A 129 -1.14 10.62 -7.42
C PHE A 129 -0.22 11.69 -6.86
N GLY A 130 0.45 11.36 -5.76
CA GLY A 130 1.32 12.30 -5.06
C GLY A 130 2.59 11.68 -4.49
N SER A 131 3.47 12.55 -4.03
CA SER A 131 4.70 12.19 -3.32
C SER A 131 4.65 12.82 -1.94
N ALA A 132 4.99 12.08 -0.90
CA ALA A 132 5.04 12.59 0.47
C ALA A 132 6.08 13.71 0.65
N THR A 133 7.06 13.81 -0.25
CA THR A 133 8.01 14.94 -0.30
C THR A 133 7.45 16.21 -0.94
N ASN A 134 6.22 16.19 -1.46
CA ASN A 134 5.54 17.36 -2.03
C ASN A 134 4.10 17.48 -1.47
N PRO A 135 3.95 18.03 -0.25
CA PRO A 135 2.67 18.12 0.43
C PRO A 135 1.62 18.95 -0.33
N GLU A 136 2.03 19.97 -1.09
CA GLU A 136 1.10 20.84 -1.85
C GLU A 136 0.23 20.03 -2.82
N SER A 137 0.79 18.97 -3.42
CA SER A 137 0.06 18.07 -4.32
C SER A 137 -1.05 17.25 -3.63
N ILE A 138 -1.05 17.20 -2.30
CA ILE A 138 -1.97 16.41 -1.47
C ILE A 138 -3.06 17.30 -0.88
N GLU A 139 -2.85 18.62 -0.78
CA GLU A 139 -3.73 19.49 0.00
C GLU A 139 -5.02 19.95 -0.70
N SER A 140 -5.18 19.69 -2.00
CA SER A 140 -6.22 20.28 -2.84
C SER A 140 -7.50 19.46 -3.03
N ALA A 141 -7.66 18.31 -2.36
CA ALA A 141 -8.79 17.40 -2.60
C ALA A 141 -9.38 16.81 -1.31
N THR A 142 -10.70 16.63 -1.26
CA THR A 142 -11.35 15.83 -0.21
C THR A 142 -11.50 14.40 -0.71
N ALA A 143 -10.86 13.43 -0.07
CA ALA A 143 -10.76 12.07 -0.56
C ALA A 143 -11.57 11.06 0.27
N LYS A 144 -12.09 10.03 -0.40
CA LYS A 144 -12.88 8.94 0.21
C LYS A 144 -12.03 7.77 0.69
N ALA A 145 -10.87 7.55 0.09
CA ALA A 145 -9.85 6.61 0.57
C ALA A 145 -8.45 6.97 0.08
N ALA A 146 -7.43 6.42 0.75
CA ALA A 146 -6.03 6.60 0.37
C ALA A 146 -5.23 5.30 0.39
N TRP A 147 -4.37 5.10 -0.61
CA TRP A 147 -3.31 4.09 -0.58
C TRP A 147 -1.94 4.79 -0.48
N LEU A 148 -1.18 4.44 0.56
CA LEU A 148 0.11 5.01 0.94
C LEU A 148 1.23 3.97 0.81
N ASP A 149 1.96 4.01 -0.30
CA ASP A 149 3.04 3.07 -0.60
C ASP A 149 4.41 3.54 -0.09
N GLU A 150 5.14 2.62 0.53
CA GLU A 150 6.44 2.85 1.17
C GLU A 150 6.38 3.89 2.30
N ALA A 151 5.27 3.94 3.05
CA ALA A 151 5.01 4.92 4.11
C ALA A 151 5.97 4.86 5.31
N GLY A 152 6.74 3.77 5.46
CA GLY A 152 7.76 3.62 6.49
C GLY A 152 9.14 4.18 6.13
N GLN A 153 9.31 4.77 4.93
CA GLN A 153 10.56 5.42 4.55
C GLN A 153 10.73 6.77 5.24
N ARG A 154 11.98 7.18 5.49
CA ARG A 154 12.31 8.47 6.14
C ARG A 154 11.78 9.69 5.38
N GLN A 155 11.66 9.57 4.05
CA GLN A 155 11.15 10.62 3.16
C GLN A 155 9.64 10.81 3.30
N PHE A 156 8.92 9.78 3.73
CA PHE A 156 7.51 9.90 4.07
C PHE A 156 7.42 10.44 5.49
N LYS A 157 7.30 11.76 5.62
CA LYS A 157 7.29 12.42 6.93
C LYS A 157 5.89 12.44 7.55
N ARG A 158 5.82 12.73 8.85
CA ARG A 158 4.58 12.80 9.62
C ARG A 158 3.61 13.84 9.06
N GLU A 159 4.13 14.99 8.61
CA GLU A 159 3.34 16.10 8.09
C GLU A 159 2.61 15.71 6.80
N ALA A 160 3.20 14.82 5.98
CA ALA A 160 2.53 14.29 4.81
C ALA A 160 1.34 13.41 5.20
N TRP A 161 1.48 12.57 6.23
CA TRP A 161 0.37 11.78 6.76
C TRP A 161 -0.72 12.68 7.35
N GLU A 162 -0.38 13.67 8.17
CA GLU A 162 -1.33 14.64 8.72
C GLU A 162 -2.08 15.38 7.60
N ALA A 163 -1.41 15.71 6.48
CA ALA A 163 -2.07 16.27 5.31
C ALA A 163 -3.07 15.31 4.68
N ILE A 164 -2.70 14.04 4.48
CA ILE A 164 -3.59 13.01 3.92
C ILE A 164 -4.79 12.78 4.84
N GLU A 165 -4.58 12.65 6.15
CA GLU A 165 -5.64 12.40 7.12
C GLU A 165 -6.69 13.51 7.13
N ARG A 166 -6.26 14.78 7.02
CA ARG A 166 -7.18 15.92 6.84
C ARG A 166 -8.06 15.80 5.60
N ARG A 167 -7.55 15.22 4.51
CA ARG A 167 -8.33 14.99 3.27
C ARG A 167 -9.33 13.85 3.39
N LEU A 168 -9.06 12.88 4.26
CA LEU A 168 -9.96 11.77 4.55
C LEU A 168 -11.04 12.10 5.59
N SER A 169 -10.95 13.26 6.24
CA SER A 169 -11.73 13.55 7.46
C SER A 169 -13.24 13.62 7.22
N ILE A 170 -13.71 14.29 6.15
CA ILE A 170 -15.15 14.50 5.89
C ILE A 170 -15.88 13.17 5.65
N TYR A 171 -15.24 12.24 4.93
CA TYR A 171 -15.82 10.95 4.58
C TYR A 171 -15.45 9.83 5.55
N GLU A 172 -14.76 10.17 6.64
CA GLU A 172 -14.12 9.20 7.55
C GLU A 172 -13.33 8.13 6.78
N GLY A 173 -12.66 8.58 5.71
CA GLY A 173 -12.09 7.73 4.68
C GLY A 173 -11.04 6.77 5.23
N ARG A 174 -10.99 5.59 4.62
CA ARG A 174 -10.06 4.53 5.01
C ARG A 174 -8.70 4.73 4.32
N ALA A 175 -7.62 4.30 4.98
CA ALA A 175 -6.28 4.32 4.41
C ALA A 175 -5.57 2.98 4.51
N LEU A 176 -4.90 2.58 3.42
CA LEU A 176 -4.00 1.44 3.39
C LEU A 176 -2.55 1.92 3.36
N PHE A 177 -1.75 1.50 4.32
CA PHE A 177 -0.31 1.71 4.36
C PHE A 177 0.39 0.43 3.93
N THR A 178 1.21 0.50 2.89
CA THR A 178 2.06 -0.61 2.45
C THR A 178 3.51 -0.26 2.64
N THR A 179 4.26 -0.95 3.50
CA THR A 179 5.69 -0.64 3.65
C THR A 179 6.54 -1.83 4.05
N THR A 180 7.83 -1.73 3.75
CA THR A 180 8.87 -2.44 4.50
C THR A 180 9.31 -1.54 5.65
N LEU A 181 9.82 -2.11 6.76
CA LEU A 181 10.31 -1.31 7.87
C LEU A 181 11.75 -0.85 7.59
N TYR A 182 11.96 0.45 7.42
CA TYR A 182 13.27 1.03 7.08
C TYR A 182 13.94 1.73 8.27
N CYS A 183 13.15 2.29 9.17
CA CYS A 183 13.59 3.02 10.35
C CYS A 183 12.51 3.04 11.42
N LEU A 184 12.89 3.40 12.65
CA LEU A 184 11.98 3.74 13.74
C LEU A 184 11.52 5.19 13.54
N GLY A 185 10.56 5.39 12.64
CA GLY A 185 10.01 6.71 12.31
C GLY A 185 8.62 6.94 12.93
N TRP A 186 7.94 7.99 12.48
CA TRP A 186 6.60 8.35 12.94
C TRP A 186 5.59 7.20 12.78
N LEU A 187 5.72 6.36 11.74
CA LEU A 187 4.85 5.19 11.56
C LEU A 187 4.93 4.22 12.75
N LYS A 188 6.07 4.15 13.43
CA LYS A 188 6.21 3.38 14.66
C LYS A 188 5.47 4.06 15.81
N THR A 189 5.87 5.27 16.13
CA THR A 189 5.42 5.96 17.36
C THR A 189 3.96 6.39 17.30
N GLU A 190 3.50 6.86 16.15
CA GLU A 190 2.16 7.46 16.00
C GLU A 190 1.08 6.48 15.58
N ILE A 191 1.47 5.33 15.00
CA ILE A 191 0.53 4.34 14.46
C ILE A 191 0.75 2.98 15.08
N TYR A 192 1.93 2.37 14.89
CA TYR A 192 2.17 1.00 15.36
C TYR A 192 2.02 0.88 16.88
N ASP A 193 2.67 1.75 17.65
CA ASP A 193 2.65 1.68 19.11
C ASP A 193 1.22 1.95 19.64
N LYS A 194 0.45 2.84 19.03
CA LYS A 194 -0.97 3.06 19.37
C LYS A 194 -1.83 1.83 19.08
N ALA A 195 -1.65 1.20 17.92
CA ALA A 195 -2.33 -0.06 17.60
C ALA A 195 -2.02 -1.15 18.65
N MET A 196 -0.76 -1.25 19.10
CA MET A 196 -0.36 -2.21 20.14
C MET A 196 -0.96 -1.90 21.52
N THR A 197 -1.30 -0.64 21.81
CA THR A 197 -2.07 -0.26 23.01
C THR A 197 -3.58 -0.52 22.91
N GLY A 198 -4.06 -1.02 21.77
CA GLY A 198 -5.46 -1.42 21.57
C GLY A 198 -6.34 -0.40 20.85
N ASP A 199 -5.76 0.64 20.24
CA ASP A 199 -6.52 1.57 19.39
C ASP A 199 -7.02 0.87 18.13
N LYS A 200 -8.34 0.62 18.09
CA LYS A 200 -9.02 -0.10 17.00
C LYS A 200 -9.14 0.69 15.70
N THR A 201 -8.76 1.97 15.71
CA THR A 201 -8.66 2.78 14.48
C THR A 201 -7.61 2.19 13.52
N PHE A 202 -6.58 1.55 14.09
CA PHE A 202 -5.46 0.97 13.38
C PHE A 202 -5.50 -0.56 13.44
N GLU A 203 -5.27 -1.22 12.31
CA GLU A 203 -4.97 -2.65 12.28
C GLU A 203 -3.60 -2.89 11.66
N VAL A 204 -2.67 -3.40 12.46
CA VAL A 204 -1.32 -3.74 12.00
C VAL A 204 -1.30 -5.19 11.54
N ILE A 205 -0.92 -5.38 10.29
CA ILE A 205 -0.82 -6.68 9.63
C ILE A 205 0.62 -6.85 9.20
N SER A 206 1.39 -7.54 10.04
CA SER A 206 2.78 -7.89 9.77
C SER A 206 2.89 -9.29 9.16
N PHE A 207 3.78 -9.45 8.17
CA PHE A 207 4.10 -10.76 7.60
C PHE A 207 5.47 -10.82 6.89
N ASP A 208 6.03 -12.04 6.93
CA ASP A 208 7.33 -12.38 6.37
C ASP A 208 7.33 -12.45 4.83
N SER A 209 8.46 -12.10 4.20
CA SER A 209 8.72 -12.29 2.77
C SER A 209 8.38 -13.70 2.26
N MET A 210 8.60 -14.72 3.08
CA MET A 210 8.34 -16.13 2.77
C MET A 210 6.85 -16.48 2.63
N VAL A 211 5.94 -15.62 3.12
CA VAL A 211 4.50 -15.77 2.87
C VAL A 211 4.20 -15.57 1.39
N ASN A 212 5.01 -14.79 0.66
CA ASN A 212 4.92 -14.75 -0.79
C ASN A 212 5.50 -16.04 -1.38
N PRO A 213 4.70 -16.89 -2.04
CA PRO A 213 5.17 -18.16 -2.61
C PRO A 213 6.23 -17.97 -3.71
N LEU A 214 6.31 -16.77 -4.29
CA LEU A 214 7.30 -16.43 -5.30
C LEU A 214 8.68 -16.10 -4.71
N PHE A 215 8.76 -15.76 -3.41
CA PHE A 215 10.03 -15.33 -2.80
C PHE A 215 11.10 -16.42 -2.83
N PRO A 216 12.36 -16.12 -3.23
CA PRO A 216 13.42 -17.12 -3.27
C PRO A 216 13.93 -17.49 -1.86
N LYS A 217 13.82 -18.77 -1.50
CA LYS A 217 14.30 -19.30 -0.21
C LYS A 217 15.78 -19.04 0.03
N ASP A 218 16.63 -19.18 -0.99
CA ASP A 218 18.07 -18.99 -0.84
C ASP A 218 18.45 -17.54 -0.55
N VAL A 219 17.71 -16.58 -1.13
CA VAL A 219 17.88 -15.15 -0.84
C VAL A 219 17.54 -14.87 0.62
N TYR A 220 16.42 -15.43 1.11
CA TYR A 220 15.99 -15.31 2.50
C TYR A 220 17.05 -15.90 3.46
N ASN A 221 17.48 -17.14 3.20
CA ASN A 221 18.45 -17.85 4.03
C ASN A 221 19.80 -17.12 4.08
N ARG A 222 20.28 -16.63 2.95
CA ARG A 222 21.50 -15.82 2.89
C ARG A 222 21.34 -14.54 3.70
N ALA A 223 20.24 -13.80 3.51
CA ALA A 223 19.99 -12.58 4.26
C ALA A 223 19.98 -12.83 5.77
N ARG A 224 19.33 -13.91 6.22
CA ARG A 224 19.31 -14.33 7.62
C ARG A 224 20.71 -14.63 8.18
N ALA A 225 21.59 -15.21 7.37
CA ALA A 225 22.95 -15.53 7.78
C ALA A 225 23.90 -14.32 7.79
N THR A 226 23.66 -13.32 6.93
CA THR A 226 24.60 -12.21 6.70
C THR A 226 24.22 -10.89 7.35
N LEU A 227 22.93 -10.65 7.61
CA LEU A 227 22.46 -9.38 8.16
C LEU A 227 22.44 -9.40 9.69
N PRO A 228 22.65 -8.25 10.34
CA PRO A 228 22.29 -8.10 11.76
C PRO A 228 20.82 -8.47 11.99
N THR A 229 20.53 -9.12 13.13
CA THR A 229 19.19 -9.66 13.45
C THR A 229 18.09 -8.62 13.30
N TRP A 230 18.28 -7.41 13.84
CA TRP A 230 17.29 -6.34 13.76
C TRP A 230 16.97 -5.96 12.30
N LYS A 231 18.00 -5.93 11.45
CA LYS A 231 17.87 -5.59 10.04
C LYS A 231 17.13 -6.70 9.30
N PHE A 232 17.41 -7.95 9.63
CA PHE A 232 16.68 -9.07 9.05
C PHE A 232 15.20 -9.04 9.43
N LYS A 233 14.86 -8.85 10.71
CA LYS A 233 13.47 -8.71 11.18
C LYS A 233 12.71 -7.61 10.45
N MET A 234 13.30 -6.42 10.36
CA MET A 234 12.66 -5.28 9.71
C MET A 234 12.49 -5.47 8.19
N PHE A 235 13.53 -5.92 7.48
CA PHE A 235 13.50 -5.99 6.02
C PHE A 235 12.86 -7.26 5.46
N TYR A 236 12.84 -8.37 6.19
CA TYR A 236 12.36 -9.66 5.70
C TYR A 236 11.17 -10.21 6.49
N GLN A 237 11.05 -9.89 7.79
CA GLN A 237 9.98 -10.43 8.63
C GLN A 237 8.83 -9.42 8.84
N GLY A 238 9.07 -8.13 8.57
CA GLY A 238 8.08 -7.08 8.79
C GLY A 238 7.90 -6.71 10.27
N GLU A 239 8.89 -7.01 11.10
CA GLU A 239 8.84 -6.83 12.55
C GLU A 239 9.75 -5.66 12.97
N TYR A 240 9.25 -4.79 13.84
CA TYR A 240 10.09 -3.74 14.43
C TYR A 240 11.13 -4.38 15.36
N ASP A 241 12.37 -3.95 15.22
CA ASP A 241 13.47 -4.30 16.11
C ASP A 241 14.48 -3.14 16.13
N ASN A 242 15.31 -3.09 17.16
CA ASN A 242 16.24 -1.98 17.37
C ASN A 242 17.68 -2.40 17.03
N PRO A 243 18.49 -1.54 16.39
CA PRO A 243 19.93 -1.74 16.35
C PRO A 243 20.48 -1.79 17.78
N ALA A 244 21.29 -2.80 18.10
CA ALA A 244 21.84 -2.98 19.44
C ALA A 244 22.60 -1.75 19.98
N GLY A 245 23.10 -0.87 19.10
CA GLY A 245 23.75 0.40 19.46
C GLY A 245 22.82 1.52 19.93
N GLN A 246 21.51 1.48 19.64
CA GLN A 246 20.56 2.50 20.12
C GLN A 246 20.14 2.30 21.59
N ILE A 247 20.46 1.15 22.19
CA ILE A 247 20.20 0.90 23.62
C ILE A 247 21.24 1.61 24.50
N TYR A 248 22.42 1.93 23.97
CA TYR A 248 23.50 2.59 24.72
C TYR A 248 23.36 4.11 24.83
N ASP A 249 22.45 4.76 24.08
CA ASP A 249 22.15 6.19 24.23
C ASP A 249 21.07 6.45 25.30
N ALA A 250 20.47 5.40 25.88
CA ALA A 250 19.48 5.52 26.96
C ALA A 250 20.09 5.39 28.37
N PHE A 251 21.41 5.28 28.48
CA PHE A 251 22.15 5.33 29.74
C PHE A 251 23.43 6.15 29.53
N ASN A 252 23.34 7.46 29.71
CA ASN A 252 24.44 8.28 30.20
C ASN A 252 23.88 9.60 30.79
N GLU A 253 24.04 9.68 32.11
CA GLU A 253 23.75 10.75 33.10
C GLU A 253 22.30 11.14 33.40
#